data_AF-K7MDK1-F1
#
_entry.id   AF-K7MDK1-F1
#
_cell.length_a   1.000
_cell.length_b   1.000
_cell.length_c   1.000
_cell.angle_alpha   90.00
_cell.angle_beta   90.00
_cell.angle_gamma   90.00
#
_symmetry.space_group_name_H-M   'P 1'
#
loop_
_entity.id
_entity.type
_entity.pdbx_description
1 polymer ?
#
loop_
_entity_poly.entity_id
_entity_poly.type
_entity_poly.pdbx_seq_one_letter_code
_entity_poly.pdbx_strand_id
1 'polypeptide(L)'
;MLEKVEEFNMDKVIQEFELLTRDAERVKRETLKRILEDNASAEYLQSLGLNGRTDPESFKACVPMVTHKELEPYIYRIIDGDSSPTLTGKPITTMSLRCS
;
A
#
# COMPACT_ATOMS: atom_id res chain seq x y z
N MET A 1 10.76 -32.68 -5.29
CA MET A 1 10.92 -31.76 -6.43
C MET A 1 11.99 -30.76 -6.01
N LEU A 2 13.16 -30.78 -6.65
CA LEU A 2 14.21 -29.80 -6.41
C LEU A 2 13.75 -28.49 -7.07
N GLU A 3 13.25 -27.56 -6.27
CA GLU A 3 13.06 -26.19 -6.72
C GLU A 3 14.42 -25.67 -7.21
N LYS A 4 14.46 -25.25 -8.47
CA LYS A 4 15.57 -24.46 -8.99
C LYS A 4 15.62 -23.19 -8.14
N VAL A 5 16.49 -23.17 -7.15
CA VAL A 5 16.95 -21.93 -6.55
C VAL A 5 17.66 -21.21 -7.69
N GLU A 6 17.00 -20.19 -8.25
CA GLU A 6 17.67 -19.25 -9.14
C GLU A 6 18.94 -18.81 -8.43
N GLU A 7 20.08 -18.98 -9.10
CA GLU A 7 21.39 -18.61 -8.57
C GLU A 7 21.32 -17.14 -8.13
N PHE A 8 21.40 -16.91 -6.82
CA PHE A 8 21.24 -15.59 -6.23
C PHE A 8 22.39 -14.70 -6.71
N ASN A 9 22.12 -13.89 -7.72
CA ASN A 9 23.12 -12.99 -8.29
C ASN A 9 23.18 -11.70 -7.44
N MET A 10 24.14 -11.68 -6.52
CA MET A 10 24.37 -10.56 -5.61
C MET A 10 24.66 -9.25 -6.36
N ASP A 11 25.40 -9.29 -7.47
CA ASP A 11 25.70 -8.10 -8.26
C ASP A 11 24.45 -7.47 -8.86
N LYS A 12 23.51 -8.32 -9.33
CA LYS A 12 22.22 -7.84 -9.84
C LYS A 12 21.39 -7.16 -8.74
N VAL A 13 21.38 -7.73 -7.53
CA VAL A 13 20.68 -7.15 -6.37
C VAL A 13 21.29 -5.81 -5.97
N ILE A 14 22.62 -5.70 -5.97
CA ILE A 14 23.33 -4.44 -5.69
C ILE A 14 22.99 -3.39 -6.76
N GLN A 15 23.03 -3.74 -8.05
CA GLN A 15 22.68 -2.83 -9.14
C GLN A 15 21.21 -2.36 -9.04
N GLU A 16 20.27 -3.25 -8.73
CA GLU A 16 18.86 -2.87 -8.51
C GLU A 16 18.74 -1.90 -7.32
N PHE A 17 19.46 -2.14 -6.23
CA PHE A 17 19.47 -1.23 -5.08
C PHE A 17 20.06 0.15 -5.42
N GLU A 18 21.17 0.21 -6.15
CA GLU A 18 21.76 1.47 -6.61
C GLU A 18 20.83 2.25 -7.53
N LEU A 19 20.13 1.56 -8.45
CA LEU A 19 19.14 2.19 -9.32
C LEU A 19 17.95 2.75 -8.53
N LEU A 20 17.41 1.97 -7.58
CA LEU A 20 16.28 2.40 -6.74
C LEU A 20 16.64 3.58 -5.83
N THR A 21 17.86 3.61 -5.30
CA THR A 21 18.33 4.69 -4.42
C THR A 21 18.70 5.96 -5.19
N ARG A 22 19.22 5.82 -6.42
CA ARG A 22 19.56 6.97 -7.28
C ARG A 22 18.35 7.81 -7.68
N ASP A 23 17.18 7.20 -7.84
CA ASP A 23 15.94 7.91 -8.21
C ASP A 23 14.80 7.67 -7.21
N ALA A 24 15.13 7.82 -5.93
CA ALA A 24 14.18 7.60 -4.84
C ALA A 24 12.94 8.51 -4.91
N GLU A 25 13.05 9.71 -5.49
CA GLU A 25 11.91 10.62 -5.63
C GLU A 25 10.89 10.07 -6.64
N ARG A 26 11.34 9.68 -7.83
CA ARG A 26 10.48 9.08 -8.84
C ARG A 26 9.86 7.79 -8.34
N VAL A 27 10.65 6.91 -7.73
CA VAL A 27 10.16 5.64 -7.18
C VAL A 27 9.06 5.88 -6.15
N LYS A 28 9.21 6.88 -5.26
CA LYS A 28 8.17 7.25 -4.29
C LYS A 28 6.89 7.74 -4.96
N ARG A 29 6.99 8.61 -5.98
CA ARG A 29 5.82 9.13 -6.71
C ARG A 29 5.09 8.02 -7.46
N GLU A 30 5.81 7.16 -8.18
CA GLU A 30 5.24 6.01 -8.89
C GLU A 30 4.59 5.02 -7.92
N THR A 31 5.22 4.76 -6.77
CA THR A 31 4.67 3.88 -5.73
C THR A 31 3.38 4.44 -5.14
N LEU A 32 3.35 5.74 -4.80
CA LEU A 32 2.14 6.40 -4.30
C LEU A 32 1.01 6.33 -5.32
N LYS A 33 1.31 6.66 -6.58
CA LYS A 33 0.35 6.59 -7.68
C LYS A 33 -0.26 5.18 -7.78
N ARG A 34 0.57 4.14 -7.78
CA ARG A 34 0.09 2.75 -7.85
C ARG A 34 -0.79 2.37 -6.66
N ILE A 35 -0.42 2.76 -5.43
CA ILE A 35 -1.25 2.53 -4.24
C ILE A 35 -2.62 3.20 -4.39
N LEU A 36 -2.67 4.44 -4.87
CA LEU A 36 -3.94 5.16 -5.03
C LEU A 36 -4.80 4.56 -6.14
N GLU A 37 -4.20 4.11 -7.25
CA GLU A 37 -4.91 3.44 -8.34
C GLU A 37 -5.48 2.08 -7.88
N ASP A 38 -4.66 1.25 -7.23
CA ASP A 38 -5.06 -0.08 -6.76
C ASP A 38 -6.15 -0.04 -5.68
N ASN A 39 -6.24 1.06 -4.93
CA ASN A 39 -7.17 1.23 -3.81
C ASN A 39 -8.24 2.31 -4.07
N ALA A 40 -8.40 2.79 -5.30
CA ALA A 40 -9.39 3.83 -5.63
C ALA A 40 -10.84 3.42 -5.28
N SER A 41 -11.12 2.11 -5.26
CA SER A 41 -12.40 1.54 -4.85
C SER A 41 -12.56 1.38 -3.33
N ALA A 42 -11.51 1.63 -2.53
CA ALA A 42 -11.56 1.47 -1.09
C ALA A 42 -12.45 2.54 -0.45
N GLU A 43 -13.35 2.12 0.43
CA GLU A 43 -14.28 2.98 1.17
C GLU A 43 -13.55 4.12 1.88
N TYR A 44 -12.40 3.82 2.50
CA TYR A 44 -11.57 4.83 3.15
C TYR A 44 -11.14 5.93 2.17
N LEU A 45 -10.57 5.60 1.01
CA LEU A 45 -10.12 6.61 0.05
C LEU A 45 -11.28 7.35 -0.61
N GLN A 46 -12.41 6.68 -0.84
CA GLN A 46 -13.63 7.31 -1.37
C GLN A 46 -14.19 8.34 -0.38
N SER A 47 -14.14 8.06 0.93
CA SER A 47 -14.63 8.98 1.97
C SER A 47 -13.81 10.28 2.07
N LEU A 48 -12.56 10.28 1.61
CA LEU A 48 -11.63 11.41 1.73
C LEU A 48 -11.70 12.40 0.55
N GLY A 49 -12.57 12.16 -0.43
CA GLY A 49 -12.76 13.08 -1.55
C GLY A 49 -11.60 13.12 -2.55
N LEU A 50 -10.79 12.05 -2.60
CA LEU A 50 -9.74 11.91 -3.63
C LEU A 50 -10.34 11.85 -5.04
N ASN A 51 -11.54 11.29 -5.21
CA ASN A 51 -12.25 11.20 -6.49
C ASN A 51 -11.39 10.60 -7.63
N GLY A 52 -10.61 9.56 -7.32
CA GLY A 52 -9.72 8.91 -8.29
C GLY A 52 -8.45 9.69 -8.63
N ARG A 53 -8.16 10.81 -7.96
CA ARG A 53 -6.89 11.52 -8.11
C ARG A 53 -5.75 10.72 -7.51
N THR A 54 -4.61 10.74 -8.20
CA THR A 54 -3.42 9.93 -7.85
C THR A 54 -2.17 10.79 -7.70
N ASP A 55 -2.30 12.11 -7.80
CA ASP A 55 -1.21 13.06 -7.62
C ASP A 55 -0.86 13.25 -6.12
N PRO A 56 0.45 13.37 -5.79
CA PRO A 56 0.90 13.57 -4.42
C PRO A 56 0.30 14.79 -3.70
N GLU A 57 -0.01 15.84 -4.45
CA GLU A 57 -0.52 17.12 -3.97
C GLU A 57 -1.96 16.97 -3.49
N SER A 58 -2.82 16.34 -4.29
CA SER A 58 -4.18 15.97 -3.88
C SER A 58 -4.17 14.96 -2.72
N PHE A 59 -3.25 13.99 -2.73
CA PHE A 59 -3.10 13.06 -1.61
C PHE A 59 -2.79 13.79 -0.29
N LYS A 60 -1.81 14.69 -0.29
CA LYS A 60 -1.44 15.48 0.89
C LYS A 60 -2.56 16.41 1.36
N ALA A 61 -3.37 16.93 0.45
CA ALA A 61 -4.47 17.82 0.78
C ALA A 61 -5.70 17.09 1.33
N CYS A 62 -5.98 15.87 0.85
CA CYS A 62 -7.20 15.13 1.16
C CYS A 62 -7.01 14.06 2.26
N VAL A 63 -5.84 13.44 2.35
CA VAL A 63 -5.62 12.31 3.27
C VAL A 63 -5.00 12.78 4.58
N PRO A 64 -5.73 12.71 5.71
CA PRO A 64 -5.20 13.10 7.00
C PRO A 64 -4.15 12.11 7.51
N MET A 65 -3.26 12.58 8.37
CA MET A 65 -2.42 11.68 9.17
C MET A 65 -3.28 11.05 10.26
N VAL A 66 -3.35 9.71 10.26
CA VAL A 66 -4.21 8.95 11.18
C VAL A 66 -3.39 8.04 12.09
N THR A 67 -3.96 7.75 13.25
CA THR A 67 -3.48 6.78 14.24
C THR A 67 -4.21 5.45 14.08
N HIS A 68 -3.71 4.40 14.74
CA HIS A 68 -4.36 3.09 14.73
C HIS A 68 -5.82 3.15 15.20
N LYS A 69 -6.11 3.97 16.23
CA LYS A 69 -7.45 4.10 16.80
C LYS A 69 -8.49 4.60 15.80
N GLU A 70 -8.08 5.46 14.87
CA GLU A 70 -8.97 5.98 13.83
C GLU A 70 -9.27 4.94 12.74
N LEU A 71 -8.42 3.91 12.61
CA LEU A 71 -8.59 2.82 11.64
C LEU A 71 -9.26 1.58 12.24
N GLU A 72 -9.36 1.48 13.57
CA GLU A 72 -10.00 0.37 14.28
C GLU A 72 -11.39 -0.01 13.75
N PRO A 73 -12.31 0.93 13.44
CA PRO A 73 -13.62 0.57 12.92
C PRO A 73 -13.56 -0.22 11.61
N TYR A 74 -12.63 0.12 10.71
CA TYR A 74 -12.43 -0.61 9.47
C TYR A 74 -11.79 -1.97 9.72
N ILE A 75 -10.79 -2.02 10.62
CA ILE A 75 -10.10 -3.25 10.99
C ILE A 75 -11.07 -4.26 11.62
N TYR A 76 -11.94 -3.83 12.53
CA TYR A 76 -12.94 -4.72 13.15
C TYR A 76 -13.93 -5.26 12.12
N ARG A 77 -14.38 -4.45 11.16
CA ARG A 77 -15.20 -4.95 10.05
C ARG A 77 -14.51 -6.06 9.26
N ILE A 78 -13.22 -5.89 8.95
CA ILE A 78 -12.43 -6.91 8.27
C ILE A 78 -12.33 -8.19 9.11
N ILE A 79 -12.10 -8.07 10.43
CA ILE A 79 -12.06 -9.21 11.36
C ILE A 79 -13.41 -9.94 11.41
N ASP A 80 -14.52 -9.20 11.40
CA ASP A 80 -15.88 -9.74 11.41
C ASP A 80 -16.28 -10.40 10.08
N GLY A 81 -15.39 -10.41 9.08
CA GLY A 81 -15.57 -11.10 7.81
C GLY A 81 -16.10 -10.22 6.68
N ASP A 82 -16.05 -8.90 6.83
CA ASP A 82 -16.40 -7.97 5.76
C ASP A 82 -15.42 -8.08 4.58
N SER A 83 -15.90 -8.58 3.45
CA SER A 83 -15.13 -8.71 2.21
C SER A 83 -15.24 -7.50 1.28
N SER A 84 -15.96 -6.45 1.69
CA SER A 84 -16.02 -5.20 0.94
C SER A 84 -14.65 -4.50 0.92
N PRO A 85 -14.36 -3.67 -0.09
CA PRO A 85 -13.09 -2.95 -0.16
C PRO A 85 -13.07 -1.82 0.89
N THR A 86 -12.83 -2.16 2.16
CA THR A 86 -12.86 -1.21 3.28
C THR A 86 -11.63 -0.28 3.26
N LEU A 87 -10.45 -0.86 3.43
CA LEU A 87 -9.15 -0.17 3.40
C LEU A 87 -8.38 -0.37 2.09
N THR A 88 -8.62 -1.51 1.43
CA THR A 88 -7.88 -1.91 0.23
C THR A 88 -8.85 -2.31 -0.88
N GLY A 89 -8.45 -2.09 -2.13
CA GLY A 89 -9.24 -2.52 -3.30
C GLY A 89 -9.30 -4.05 -3.45
N LYS A 90 -8.42 -4.78 -2.76
CA LYS A 90 -8.37 -6.24 -2.71
C LYS A 90 -8.69 -6.76 -1.30
N PRO A 91 -9.34 -7.93 -1.14
CA PRO A 91 -9.63 -8.50 0.16
C PRO A 91 -8.37 -8.75 1.00
N ILE A 92 -8.46 -8.51 2.30
CA ILE A 92 -7.40 -8.82 3.26
C ILE A 92 -7.55 -10.27 3.71
N THR A 93 -6.50 -11.07 3.51
CA THR A 93 -6.51 -12.52 3.80
C THR A 93 -5.81 -12.90 5.10
N THR A 94 -4.94 -12.01 5.60
CA THR A 94 -4.11 -12.27 6.77
C THR A 94 -3.94 -10.99 7.56
N MET A 95 -3.96 -11.11 8.89
CA MET A 95 -3.60 -10.02 9.80
C MET A 95 -2.29 -10.33 10.50
N SER A 96 -1.42 -9.32 10.61
CA SER A 96 -0.18 -9.41 11.39
C SER A 96 -0.33 -8.56 12.65
N LEU A 97 -0.01 -9.15 13.79
CA LEU A 97 -0.01 -8.46 15.07
C LEU A 97 1.37 -7.82 15.29
N ARG A 98 1.40 -6.51 15.55
CA ARG A 98 2.63 -5.87 16.03
C ARG A 98 2.83 -6.19 17.51
N CYS A 99 3.99 -6.74 17.85
CA CYS A 99 4.44 -6.85 19.22
C CYS A 99 5.02 -5.48 19.63
N SER A 100 4.45 -4.88 20.67
CA SER A 100 4.90 -3.62 21.28
C SER A 100 5.89 -3.88 22.41
#